data_AF-A0A163PS84-F1
#
_entry.id   AF-A0A163PS84-F1
#
_cell.length_a   1.000
_cell.length_b   1.000
_cell.length_c   1.000
_cell.angle_alpha   90.00
_cell.angle_beta   90.00
_cell.angle_gamma   90.00
#
_symmetry.space_group_name_H-M   'P 1'
#
loop_
_entity.id
_entity.type
_entity.pdbx_description
1 polymer ?
#
loop_
_entity_poly.entity_id
_entity_poly.type
_entity_poly.pdbx_seq_one_letter_code
_entity_poly.pdbx_strand_id
1 'polypeptide(L)'
;MNLFSSITEESFNYLIHDYGFSEPVDTDGSWKTTFLYANDQLEIEIELNYRDMDTFIFLRRLEHKQGDTSARLQLENIINVEPVKSNGDQTTIEEFEKGIVNKSVLLKLNISQIMNKTEKIFS
;
A
#
# COMPACT_ATOMS: atom_id res chain seq x y z
N MET A 1 -7.06 -8.31 17.34
CA MET A 1 -5.97 -7.60 16.64
C MET A 1 -4.64 -8.17 17.10
N ASN A 2 -3.75 -8.47 16.16
CA ASN A 2 -2.37 -8.81 16.47
C ASN A 2 -1.56 -7.50 16.57
N LEU A 3 -0.38 -7.51 17.19
CA LEU A 3 0.46 -6.31 17.38
C LEU A 3 0.75 -5.61 16.03
N PHE A 4 0.93 -6.39 14.97
CA PHE A 4 1.28 -5.91 13.63
C PHE A 4 0.13 -5.17 12.94
N SER A 5 -1.12 -5.63 13.14
CA SER A 5 -2.32 -4.99 12.60
C SER A 5 -2.51 -3.62 13.25
N SER A 6 -2.34 -3.50 14.57
CA SER A 6 -2.47 -2.23 15.28
C SER A 6 -1.43 -1.18 14.85
N ILE A 7 -0.16 -1.57 14.70
CA ILE A 7 0.89 -0.64 14.27
C ILE A 7 0.69 -0.20 12.82
N THR A 8 0.19 -1.11 11.97
CA THR A 8 -0.13 -0.78 10.58
C THR A 8 -1.31 0.19 10.50
N GLU A 9 -2.40 -0.09 11.21
CA GLU A 9 -3.57 0.78 11.30
C GLU A 9 -3.16 2.19 11.73
N GLU A 10 -2.37 2.33 12.79
CA GLU A 10 -1.89 3.63 13.28
C GLU A 10 -0.97 4.31 12.25
N SER A 11 0.02 3.59 11.74
CA SER A 11 1.04 4.16 10.84
C SER A 11 0.44 4.64 9.51
N PHE A 12 -0.58 3.95 8.99
CA PHE A 12 -1.17 4.25 7.68
C PHE A 12 -2.52 4.97 7.77
N ASN A 13 -2.95 5.38 8.97
CA ASN A 13 -4.24 6.04 9.20
C ASN A 13 -4.45 7.31 8.33
N TYR A 14 -3.37 7.97 7.92
CA TYR A 14 -3.43 9.12 7.01
C TYR A 14 -4.04 8.76 5.64
N LEU A 15 -3.93 7.50 5.17
CA LEU A 15 -4.57 7.07 3.93
C LEU A 15 -6.10 7.21 4.02
N ILE A 16 -6.66 6.88 5.18
CA ILE A 16 -8.11 6.94 5.44
C ILE A 16 -8.52 8.40 5.60
N HIS A 17 -7.91 9.10 6.55
CA HIS A 17 -8.35 10.45 6.91
C HIS A 17 -8.02 11.52 5.87
N ASP A 18 -6.86 11.45 5.24
CA ASP A 18 -6.37 12.52 4.37
C ASP A 18 -6.64 12.23 2.89
N TYR A 19 -6.75 10.94 2.50
CA TYR A 19 -6.88 10.51 1.11
C TYR A 19 -8.15 9.71 0.79
N GLY A 20 -8.98 9.37 1.79
CA GLY A 20 -10.26 8.70 1.58
C GLY A 20 -10.15 7.22 1.21
N PHE A 21 -9.07 6.54 1.58
CA PHE A 21 -9.00 5.08 1.51
C PHE A 21 -9.97 4.44 2.51
N SER A 22 -10.39 3.22 2.23
CA SER A 22 -11.13 2.37 3.15
C SER A 22 -10.27 1.99 4.36
N GLU A 23 -10.94 1.61 5.44
CA GLU A 23 -10.25 0.91 6.53
C GLU A 23 -9.52 -0.33 5.99
N PRO A 24 -8.33 -0.64 6.54
CA PRO A 24 -7.56 -1.80 6.14
C PRO A 24 -8.35 -3.08 6.38
N VAL A 25 -8.32 -3.98 5.39
CA VAL A 25 -8.91 -5.31 5.54
C VAL A 25 -7.79 -6.34 5.65
N ASP A 26 -7.80 -7.10 6.75
CA ASP A 26 -6.95 -8.28 6.90
C ASP A 26 -7.43 -9.36 5.93
N THR A 27 -6.54 -9.81 5.03
CA THR A 27 -6.88 -10.84 4.06
C THR A 27 -6.57 -12.22 4.65
N ASP A 28 -7.60 -12.92 5.12
CA ASP A 28 -7.65 -14.34 5.49
C ASP A 28 -6.32 -14.98 5.92
N GLY A 29 -5.88 -14.69 7.15
CA GLY A 29 -4.74 -15.38 7.79
C GLY A 29 -3.38 -15.18 7.11
N SER A 30 -3.33 -14.41 6.03
CA SER A 30 -2.09 -14.00 5.39
C SER A 30 -1.50 -12.84 6.17
N TRP A 31 -0.18 -12.80 6.22
CA TRP A 31 0.60 -11.71 6.82
C TRP A 31 0.47 -10.47 5.94
N LYS A 32 -0.76 -10.01 5.68
CA LYS A 32 -1.07 -8.97 4.71
C LYS A 32 -2.27 -8.14 5.11
N THR A 33 -2.23 -6.87 4.71
CA THR A 33 -3.33 -5.93 4.88
C THR A 33 -3.44 -5.06 3.64
N THR A 34 -4.67 -4.76 3.25
CA THR A 34 -4.97 -4.03 2.02
C THR A 34 -5.77 -2.77 2.29
N PHE A 35 -5.34 -1.64 1.72
CA PHE A 35 -6.10 -0.38 1.67
C PHE A 35 -6.68 -0.17 0.27
N LEU A 36 -7.94 0.24 0.19
CA LEU A 36 -8.62 0.46 -1.08
C LEU A 36 -9.11 1.90 -1.20
N TYR A 37 -8.84 2.53 -2.33
CA TYR A 37 -9.47 3.79 -2.72
C TYR A 37 -10.18 3.56 -4.04
N ALA A 38 -11.43 3.99 -4.15
CA ALA A 38 -12.17 3.92 -5.39
C ALA A 38 -13.06 5.15 -5.57
N ASN A 39 -13.10 5.68 -6.79
CA ASN A 39 -14.03 6.71 -7.22
C ASN A 39 -14.66 6.31 -8.57
N ASP A 40 -15.42 7.20 -9.21
CA ASP A 40 -16.14 6.87 -10.46
C ASP A 40 -15.23 6.51 -11.65
N GLN A 41 -13.91 6.76 -11.57
CA GLN A 41 -12.98 6.62 -12.69
C GLN A 41 -11.77 5.75 -12.36
N LEU A 42 -11.45 5.58 -11.07
CA LEU A 42 -10.18 5.05 -10.61
C LEU A 42 -10.36 4.19 -9.37
N GLU A 43 -9.65 3.07 -9.34
CA GLU A 43 -9.44 2.21 -8.18
C GLU A 43 -7.93 2.13 -7.90
N ILE A 44 -7.57 2.25 -6.63
CA ILE A 44 -6.22 2.12 -6.10
C ILE A 44 -6.26 1.11 -4.97
N GLU A 45 -5.40 0.10 -5.04
CA GLU A 45 -5.22 -0.90 -4.00
C GLU A 45 -3.79 -0.84 -3.50
N ILE A 46 -3.59 -0.77 -2.20
CA ILE A 46 -2.28 -0.79 -1.55
C ILE A 46 -2.22 -2.05 -0.67
N GLU A 47 -1.49 -3.06 -1.12
CA GLU A 47 -1.25 -4.29 -0.36
C GLU A 47 0.07 -4.18 0.39
N LEU A 48 0.01 -4.38 1.71
CA LEU A 48 1.18 -4.54 2.58
C LEU A 48 1.36 -6.02 2.87
N ASN A 49 2.56 -6.55 2.64
CA ASN A 49 2.93 -7.90 3.02
C ASN A 49 3.95 -7.86 4.16
N TYR A 50 3.48 -8.21 5.35
CA TYR A 50 4.25 -8.26 6.59
C TYR A 50 5.27 -9.40 6.64
N ARG A 51 5.17 -10.44 5.81
CA ARG A 51 6.21 -11.49 5.81
C ARG A 51 7.47 -11.01 5.14
N ASP A 52 7.29 -10.40 3.98
CA ASP A 52 8.39 -10.03 3.09
C ASP A 52 8.80 -8.56 3.26
N MET A 53 8.04 -7.79 4.05
CA MET A 53 8.09 -6.33 4.12
C MET A 53 7.84 -5.69 2.75
N ASP A 54 6.96 -6.26 1.94
CA ASP A 54 6.69 -5.72 0.60
C ASP A 54 5.49 -4.77 0.63
N THR A 55 5.48 -3.83 -0.32
CA THR A 55 4.33 -2.94 -0.54
C THR A 55 4.02 -2.86 -2.02
N PHE A 56 2.80 -3.23 -2.38
CA PHE A 56 2.33 -3.23 -3.76
C PHE A 56 1.24 -2.17 -3.92
N ILE A 57 1.29 -1.41 -5.03
CA ILE A 57 0.20 -0.51 -5.42
C ILE A 57 -0.36 -0.98 -6.75
N PHE A 58 -1.66 -1.18 -6.79
CA PHE A 58 -2.38 -1.51 -8.02
C PHE A 58 -3.27 -0.33 -8.38
N LEU A 59 -3.17 0.13 -9.62
CA LEU A 59 -4.02 1.19 -10.14
C LEU A 59 -4.89 0.59 -11.26
N ARG A 60 -6.19 0.88 -11.23
CA ARG A 60 -7.14 0.38 -12.22
C ARG A 60 -8.11 1.48 -12.62
N ARG A 61 -8.33 1.66 -13.93
CA ARG A 61 -9.36 2.55 -14.45
C ARG A 61 -10.72 1.84 -14.39
N LEU A 62 -11.72 2.52 -13.84
CA LEU A 62 -13.10 2.04 -13.74
C LEU A 62 -13.94 2.54 -14.93
N GLU A 63 -13.50 2.29 -16.16
CA GLU A 63 -14.38 2.47 -17.32
C GLU A 63 -15.23 1.21 -17.53
N HIS A 64 -16.52 1.39 -17.80
CA HIS A 64 -17.46 0.31 -18.09
C HIS A 64 -16.89 -0.63 -19.17
N LYS A 65 -16.42 -1.80 -18.72
CA LYS A 65 -16.05 -2.99 -19.52
C LYS A 65 -15.10 -2.73 -20.70
N GLN A 66 -13.81 -3.00 -20.51
CA GLN A 66 -13.03 -3.89 -21.38
C GLN A 66 -11.56 -4.00 -20.94
N GLY A 67 -11.05 -5.23 -20.92
CA GLY A 67 -9.63 -5.49 -21.18
C GLY A 67 -8.68 -5.31 -20.02
N ASP A 68 -8.57 -6.36 -19.22
CA ASP A 68 -7.48 -6.71 -18.32
C ASP A 68 -6.10 -6.25 -18.84
N THR A 69 -5.67 -5.06 -18.40
CA THR A 69 -4.27 -4.63 -18.51
C THR A 69 -3.92 -3.97 -17.19
N SER A 70 -3.52 -4.78 -16.21
CA SER A 70 -3.17 -4.30 -14.88
C SER A 70 -2.05 -3.25 -14.97
N ALA A 71 -2.30 -2.01 -14.57
CA ALA A 71 -1.21 -1.08 -14.27
C ALA A 71 -0.60 -1.50 -12.92
N ARG A 72 0.19 -2.57 -12.94
CA ARG A 72 0.93 -3.09 -11.78
C ARG A 72 2.13 -2.18 -11.56
N LEU A 73 2.00 -1.21 -10.67
CA LEU A 73 3.10 -0.31 -10.29
C LEU A 73 3.60 -0.67 -8.89
N GLN A 74 4.79 -1.27 -8.81
CA GLN A 74 5.42 -1.51 -7.51
C GLN A 74 5.85 -0.19 -6.88
N LEU A 75 5.52 -0.01 -5.59
CA LEU A 75 5.91 1.16 -4.80
C LEU A 75 7.44 1.38 -4.85
N GLU A 76 8.21 0.30 -4.83
CA GLU A 76 9.68 0.29 -4.87
C GLU A 76 10.25 1.03 -6.08
N ASN A 77 9.62 0.88 -7.25
CA ASN A 77 10.03 1.55 -8.48
C ASN A 77 9.67 3.06 -8.47
N ILE A 78 8.65 3.46 -7.72
CA ILE A 78 8.24 4.87 -7.59
C ILE A 78 9.10 5.58 -6.53
N ILE A 79 9.49 4.87 -5.48
CA ILE A 79 10.16 5.45 -4.30
C ILE A 79 11.70 5.19 -4.32
N ASN A 80 12.23 4.42 -5.28
CA ASN A 80 13.67 4.06 -5.35
C ASN A 80 14.21 3.50 -4.02
N VAL A 81 13.39 2.72 -3.32
CA VAL A 81 13.78 2.10 -2.06
C VAL A 81 14.10 0.66 -2.35
N GLU A 82 15.36 0.26 -2.13
CA GLU A 82 15.73 -1.15 -2.21
C GLU A 82 14.92 -1.93 -1.16
N PRO A 83 14.25 -3.04 -1.55
CA PRO A 83 13.60 -3.90 -0.59
C PRO A 83 14.66 -4.41 0.39
N VAL A 84 14.53 -4.01 1.66
CA VAL A 84 15.24 -4.67 2.75
C VAL A 84 14.53 -6.00 2.94
N LYS A 85 15.06 -7.06 2.32
CA LYS A 85 14.55 -8.42 2.50
C LYS A 85 14.35 -8.66 4.00
N SER A 86 13.16 -9.08 4.39
CA SER A 86 13.01 -9.68 5.72
C SER A 86 14.02 -10.83 5.81
N ASN A 87 14.64 -11.03 6.97
CA ASN A 87 15.54 -12.16 7.19
C ASN A 87 14.74 -13.48 7.32
N GLY A 88 13.60 -13.58 6.64
CA GLY A 88 12.57 -14.60 6.87
C GLY A 88 12.10 -14.57 8.32
N ASP A 89 12.10 -15.74 8.96
CA ASP A 89 11.65 -15.94 10.34
C ASP A 89 12.59 -15.30 11.39
N GLN A 90 13.69 -14.65 10.99
CA GLN A 90 14.68 -14.04 11.88
C GLN A 90 14.54 -12.53 12.05
N THR A 91 13.62 -11.87 11.33
CA THR A 91 13.35 -10.45 11.54
C THR A 91 12.76 -10.23 12.93
N THR A 92 13.40 -9.36 13.71
CA THR A 92 12.91 -9.02 15.06
C THR A 92 11.65 -8.14 14.97
N ILE A 93 10.84 -8.13 16.03
CA ILE A 93 9.66 -7.26 16.13
C ILE A 93 10.08 -5.77 15.99
N GLU A 94 11.20 -5.36 16.56
CA GLU A 94 11.66 -3.97 16.45
C GLU A 94 12.07 -3.56 15.02
N GLU A 95 12.73 -4.47 14.29
CA GLU A 95 13.09 -4.24 12.88
C GLU A 95 11.83 -4.19 12.00
N PHE A 96 10.85 -5.03 12.31
CA PHE A 96 9.55 -5.04 11.68
C PHE A 96 8.82 -3.69 11.84
N GLU A 97 8.68 -3.24 13.08
CA GLU A 97 8.01 -1.97 13.43
C GLU A 97 8.68 -0.78 12.74
N LYS A 98 10.02 -0.72 12.78
CA LYS A 98 10.78 0.30 12.06
C LYS A 98 10.55 0.24 10.55
N GLY A 99 10.46 -0.96 9.98
CA GLY A 99 10.15 -1.18 8.57
C GLY A 99 8.79 -0.61 8.18
N ILE A 100 7.75 -0.90 8.95
CA ILE A 100 6.40 -0.37 8.75
C ILE A 100 6.39 1.16 8.82
N VAL A 101 6.95 1.73 9.89
CA VAL A 101 6.97 3.18 10.09
C VAL A 101 7.71 3.89 8.95
N ASN A 102 8.88 3.37 8.54
CA ASN A 102 9.64 3.93 7.43
C ASN A 102 8.85 3.89 6.12
N LYS A 103 8.17 2.78 5.82
CA LYS A 103 7.34 2.64 4.61
C LYS A 103 6.13 3.57 4.63
N SER A 104 5.47 3.70 5.78
CA SER A 104 4.38 4.67 5.97
C SER A 104 4.86 6.09 5.67
N VAL A 105 5.98 6.52 6.25
CA VAL A 105 6.55 7.85 6.01
C VAL A 105 6.87 8.05 4.52
N LEU A 106 7.53 7.07 3.90
CA LEU A 106 7.86 7.13 2.48
C LEU A 106 6.62 7.23 1.60
N LEU A 107 5.59 6.41 1.85
CA LEU A 107 4.34 6.47 1.11
C LEU A 107 3.63 7.80 1.35
N LYS A 108 3.58 8.31 2.58
CA LYS A 108 2.97 9.62 2.91
C LYS A 108 3.61 10.77 2.12
N LEU A 109 4.93 10.73 1.93
CA LEU A 109 5.65 11.74 1.15
C LEU A 109 5.35 11.67 -0.36
N ASN A 110 4.92 10.52 -0.87
CA ASN A 110 4.76 10.27 -2.30
C ASN A 110 3.31 10.11 -2.77
N ILE A 111 2.36 9.80 -1.87
CA ILE A 111 0.98 9.44 -2.23
C ILE A 111 0.28 10.55 -3.01
N SER A 112 0.45 11.83 -2.67
CA SER A 112 -0.12 12.94 -3.46
C SER A 112 0.39 12.96 -4.90
N GLN A 113 1.66 12.62 -5.13
CA GLN A 113 2.20 12.53 -6.48
C GLN A 113 1.66 11.33 -7.23
N ILE A 114 1.45 10.20 -6.54
CA ILE A 114 0.83 9.00 -7.09
C ILE A 114 -0.60 9.34 -7.54
N MET A 115 -1.42 9.92 -6.66
CA MET A 115 -2.79 10.37 -6.98
C MET A 115 -2.80 11.29 -8.20
N ASN A 116 -1.98 12.36 -8.17
CA ASN A 116 -1.92 13.36 -9.25
C ASN A 116 -1.43 12.78 -10.59
N LYS A 117 -0.42 11.90 -10.58
CA LYS A 117 0.04 11.23 -11.81
C LYS A 117 -1.04 10.32 -12.37
N THR A 118 -1.77 9.65 -11.49
CA THR A 118 -2.83 8.71 -11.86
C THR A 118 -3.98 9.45 -12.53
N GLU A 119 -4.45 10.55 -11.94
CA GLU A 119 -5.46 11.42 -12.55
C GLU A 119 -5.02 11.91 -13.94
N LYS A 120 -3.75 12.34 -14.09
CA LYS A 120 -3.21 12.80 -15.38
C LYS A 120 -3.07 11.72 -16.45
N ILE A 121 -2.78 10.48 -16.05
CA ILE A 121 -2.67 9.34 -16.98
C ILE A 121 -4.06 8.98 -17.53
N PHE A 122 -5.09 9.19 -16.73
CA PHE A 122 -6.46 8.76 -17.05
C PHE A 122 -7.43 9.90 -17.45
N SER A 123 -6.94 11.15 -17.47
CA SER A 123 -7.60 12.34 -18.04
C SER A 123 -7.32 12.51 -19.52
#